data_AF-A0A2E0G7V0-F1
#
_entry.id   AF-A0A2E0G7V0-F1
#
_cell.length_a   1.000
_cell.length_b   1.000
_cell.length_c   1.000
_cell.angle_alpha   90.00
_cell.angle_beta   90.00
_cell.angle_gamma   90.00
#
_symmetry.space_group_name_H-M   'P 1'
#
loop_
_entity.id
_entity.type
_entity.pdbx_description
1 polymer ?
#
loop_
_entity_poly.entity_id
_entity_poly.type
_entity_poly.pdbx_seq_one_letter_code
_entity_poly.pdbx_strand_id
1 'polypeptide(L)'
;MEKDQKASLQLKRILNYFIDEYEKDPEPFKALTEFWSMAQKDDDFHDKLQKVYAAFLDVIESIITNGKSSGEFKNVNTRIAALSIMMNIETINWFTLFDGHGVSAREYFNTLGDFILAGLLKKK
;
A
#
# COMPACT_ATOMS: atom_id res chain seq x y z
N MET A 1 8.17 1.64 13.96
CA MET A 1 7.04 2.59 13.92
C MET A 1 6.82 3.15 15.31
N GLU A 2 6.75 4.47 15.44
CA GLU A 2 6.47 5.13 16.71
C GLU A 2 5.03 4.83 17.15
N LYS A 3 4.87 4.16 18.29
CA LYS A 3 3.56 3.68 18.80
C LYS A 3 2.59 4.81 19.16
N ASP A 4 3.08 6.05 19.27
CA ASP A 4 2.30 7.22 19.71
C ASP A 4 1.68 8.03 18.56
N GLN A 5 1.93 7.65 17.31
CA GLN A 5 1.32 8.31 16.16
C GLN A 5 -0.04 7.70 15.79
N LYS A 6 -0.99 8.56 15.39
CA LYS A 6 -2.30 8.15 14.86
C LYS A 6 -2.15 7.16 13.70
N ALA A 7 -2.99 6.13 13.68
CA ALA A 7 -2.96 5.11 12.64
C ALA A 7 -3.26 5.70 11.26
N SER A 8 -4.16 6.70 11.17
CA SER A 8 -4.42 7.43 9.91
C SER A 8 -3.17 8.12 9.37
N LEU A 9 -2.35 8.71 10.24
CA LEU A 9 -1.12 9.38 9.84
C LEU A 9 -0.07 8.39 9.36
N GLN A 10 0.07 7.25 10.05
CA GLN A 10 0.98 6.17 9.63
C GLN A 10 0.58 5.65 8.23
N LEU A 11 -0.72 5.46 7.99
CA LEU A 11 -1.22 5.01 6.69
C LEU A 11 -0.95 6.04 5.57
N LYS A 12 -1.21 7.33 5.82
CA LYS A 12 -0.86 8.40 4.86
C LYS A 12 0.64 8.40 4.53
N ARG A 13 1.49 8.20 5.53
CA ARG A 13 2.94 8.16 5.34
C ARG A 13 3.39 7.00 4.46
N ILE A 14 2.79 5.82 4.62
CA ILE A 14 3.07 4.69 3.73
C ILE A 14 2.69 5.06 2.29
N LEU A 15 1.47 5.53 2.06
CA LEU A 15 1.03 5.89 0.71
C LEU A 15 1.94 6.95 0.08
N ASN A 16 2.26 8.00 0.83
CA ASN A 16 3.16 9.07 0.38
C ASN A 16 4.57 8.54 0.08
N TYR A 17 5.11 7.66 0.90
CA TYR A 17 6.43 7.08 0.67
C TYR A 17 6.54 6.40 -0.70
N PHE A 18 5.54 5.61 -1.08
CA PHE A 18 5.54 4.90 -2.36
C PHE A 18 5.49 5.86 -3.55
N ILE A 19 4.64 6.90 -3.49
CA ILE A 19 4.56 7.86 -4.58
C ILE A 19 5.78 8.81 -4.63
N ASP A 20 6.36 9.15 -3.47
CA ASP A 20 7.60 9.92 -3.40
C ASP A 20 8.78 9.15 -4.03
N GLU A 21 8.92 7.86 -3.72
CA GLU A 21 9.96 7.04 -4.35
C GLU A 21 9.71 6.83 -5.85
N TYR A 22 8.46 6.68 -6.28
CA TYR A 22 8.13 6.57 -7.71
C TYR A 22 8.50 7.81 -8.51
N GLU A 23 8.18 9.01 -8.00
CA GLU A 23 8.52 10.26 -8.68
C GLU A 23 10.02 10.52 -8.71
N LYS A 24 10.74 10.03 -7.69
CA LYS A 24 12.20 10.12 -7.60
C LYS A 24 12.90 9.17 -8.55
N ASP A 25 12.46 7.91 -8.58
CA ASP A 25 12.97 6.88 -9.47
C ASP A 25 11.90 5.80 -9.75
N PRO A 26 11.31 5.77 -10.95
CA PRO A 26 10.29 4.78 -11.29
C PRO A 26 10.88 3.40 -11.66
N GLU A 27 12.21 3.26 -11.82
CA GLU A 27 12.82 2.01 -12.28
C GLU A 27 12.57 0.79 -11.38
N PRO A 28 12.66 0.89 -10.03
CA PRO A 28 12.30 -0.22 -9.15
C PRO A 28 10.86 -0.70 -9.35
N PHE A 29 9.94 0.23 -9.65
CA PHE A 29 8.54 -0.10 -9.88
C PHE A 29 8.30 -0.76 -11.24
N LYS A 30 9.04 -0.36 -12.29
CA LYS A 30 9.01 -1.05 -13.60
C LYS A 30 9.46 -2.50 -13.47
N ALA A 31 10.54 -2.74 -12.71
CA ALA A 31 11.09 -4.06 -12.47
C ALA A 31 10.12 -5.01 -11.73
N LEU A 32 9.12 -4.49 -11.01
CA LEU A 32 8.13 -5.34 -10.32
C LEU A 32 7.38 -6.27 -11.27
N THR A 33 7.10 -5.85 -12.51
CA THR A 33 6.47 -6.74 -13.50
C THR A 33 7.34 -7.94 -13.84
N GLU A 34 8.64 -7.75 -13.95
CA GLU A 34 9.61 -8.82 -14.16
C GLU A 34 9.70 -9.72 -12.94
N PHE A 35 9.68 -9.14 -11.73
CA PHE A 35 9.68 -9.90 -10.48
C PHE A 35 8.44 -10.79 -10.38
N TRP A 36 7.25 -10.29 -10.74
CA TRP A 36 6.05 -11.10 -10.80
C TRP A 36 6.16 -12.23 -11.82
N SER A 37 6.69 -11.94 -13.01
CA SER A 37 6.93 -12.95 -14.05
C SER A 37 7.89 -14.05 -13.57
N MET A 38 8.96 -13.68 -12.86
CA MET A 38 9.93 -14.62 -12.27
C MET A 38 9.30 -15.45 -11.15
N ALA A 39 8.52 -14.82 -10.26
CA ALA A 39 7.83 -15.50 -9.17
C ALA A 39 6.75 -16.50 -9.62
N GLN A 40 6.38 -16.51 -10.90
CA GLN A 40 5.52 -17.55 -11.49
C GLN A 40 6.30 -18.72 -12.10
N LYS A 41 7.62 -18.58 -12.25
CA LYS A 41 8.48 -19.52 -12.99
C LYS A 41 9.55 -20.17 -12.11
N ASP A 42 9.92 -19.52 -11.01
CA ASP A 42 10.97 -19.94 -10.09
C ASP A 42 10.43 -19.94 -8.66
N ASP A 43 10.36 -21.13 -8.06
CA ASP A 43 9.79 -21.35 -6.72
C ASP A 43 10.65 -20.71 -5.60
N ASP A 44 11.97 -20.69 -5.74
CA ASP A 44 12.85 -20.05 -4.75
C ASP A 44 12.70 -18.53 -4.80
N PHE A 45 12.58 -17.97 -6.00
CA PHE A 45 12.27 -16.55 -6.17
C PHE A 45 10.87 -16.22 -5.66
N HIS A 46 9.88 -17.06 -5.95
CA HIS A 46 8.52 -16.95 -5.43
C HIS A 46 8.52 -16.87 -3.90
N ASP A 47 9.18 -17.80 -3.22
CA ASP A 47 9.23 -17.86 -1.76
C ASP A 47 9.89 -16.63 -1.14
N LYS A 48 10.94 -16.10 -1.79
CA LYS A 48 11.61 -14.87 -1.37
C LYS A 48 10.70 -13.65 -1.54
N LEU A 49 10.07 -13.51 -2.71
CA LEU A 49 9.17 -12.40 -2.98
C LEU A 49 7.93 -12.46 -2.07
N GLN A 50 7.37 -13.65 -1.84
CA GLN A 50 6.25 -13.87 -0.92
C GLN A 50 6.57 -13.40 0.50
N LYS A 51 7.80 -13.67 0.99
CA LYS A 51 8.23 -13.20 2.33
C LYS A 51 8.25 -11.67 2.41
N VAL A 52 8.69 -10.99 1.36
CA VAL A 52 8.70 -9.52 1.29
C VAL A 52 7.27 -8.97 1.34
N TYR A 53 6.37 -9.50 0.50
CA TYR A 53 4.96 -9.11 0.49
C TYR A 53 4.26 -9.41 1.83
N ALA A 54 4.53 -10.57 2.43
CA ALA A 54 3.97 -10.92 3.73
C ALA A 54 4.42 -9.95 4.83
N ALA A 55 5.72 -9.64 4.89
CA ALA A 55 6.25 -8.68 5.86
C ALA A 55 5.63 -7.28 5.69
N PHE A 56 5.45 -6.83 4.44
CA PHE A 56 4.82 -5.55 4.17
C PHE A 56 3.33 -5.53 4.53
N LEU A 57 2.61 -6.60 4.20
CA LEU A 57 1.21 -6.76 4.56
C LEU A 57 1.00 -6.74 6.08
N ASP A 58 1.89 -7.39 6.84
CA ASP A 58 1.84 -7.40 8.30
C ASP A 58 2.08 -6.00 8.90
N VAL A 59 2.91 -5.18 8.27
CA VAL A 59 3.08 -3.76 8.65
C VAL A 59 1.77 -2.99 8.47
N ILE A 60 1.12 -3.12 7.31
CA ILE A 60 -0.16 -2.46 7.05
C ILE A 60 -1.24 -2.97 8.03
N GLU A 61 -1.33 -4.28 8.22
CA GLU A 61 -2.29 -4.89 9.14
C GLU A 61 -2.09 -4.42 10.58
N SER A 62 -0.84 -4.24 11.02
CA SER A 62 -0.52 -3.67 12.33
C SER A 62 -1.07 -2.25 12.48
N ILE A 63 -0.95 -1.40 11.45
CA ILE A 63 -1.53 -0.04 11.46
C ILE A 63 -3.06 -0.11 11.61
N ILE A 64 -3.72 -0.96 10.81
CA ILE A 64 -5.19 -1.07 10.87
C ILE A 64 -5.64 -1.62 12.22
N THR A 65 -4.92 -2.60 12.77
CA THR A 65 -5.17 -3.19 14.09
C THR A 65 -5.02 -2.17 15.20
N ASN A 66 -3.97 -1.34 15.15
CA ASN A 66 -3.76 -0.26 16.11
C ASN A 66 -4.86 0.79 16.02
N GLY A 67 -5.24 1.22 14.81
CA GLY A 67 -6.33 2.19 14.62
C GLY A 67 -7.69 1.65 15.07
N LYS A 68 -7.95 0.36 14.89
CA LYS A 68 -9.14 -0.31 15.43
C LYS A 68 -9.12 -0.35 16.97
N SER A 69 -7.98 -0.70 17.56
CA SER A 69 -7.81 -0.84 19.00
C SER A 69 -7.85 0.51 19.74
N SER A 70 -7.38 1.58 19.11
CA SER A 70 -7.46 2.95 19.64
C SER A 70 -8.84 3.59 19.47
N GLY A 71 -9.74 2.94 18.72
CA GLY A 71 -11.06 3.48 18.37
C GLY A 71 -11.05 4.54 17.27
N GLU A 72 -9.90 4.80 16.65
CA GLU A 72 -9.74 5.72 15.51
C GLU A 72 -10.44 5.18 14.25
N PHE A 73 -10.31 3.88 14.00
CA PHE A 73 -10.93 3.18 12.87
C PHE A 73 -12.19 2.42 13.28
N LYS A 74 -13.05 2.17 12.30
CA LYS A 74 -14.22 1.30 12.42
C LYS A 74 -13.79 -0.12 12.78
N ASN A 75 -14.72 -0.90 13.33
CA ASN A 75 -14.51 -2.33 13.57
C ASN A 75 -14.54 -3.12 12.24
N VAL A 76 -13.44 -3.06 11.49
CA VAL A 76 -13.24 -3.76 10.21
C VAL A 76 -12.51 -5.08 10.41
N ASN A 77 -12.55 -5.93 9.38
CA ASN A 77 -11.62 -7.05 9.24
C ASN A 77 -10.24 -6.49 8.84
N THR A 78 -9.28 -6.57 9.76
CA THR A 78 -7.94 -5.97 9.61
C THR A 78 -7.17 -6.56 8.45
N ARG A 79 -7.26 -7.88 8.24
CA ARG A 79 -6.58 -8.59 7.16
C ARG A 79 -7.10 -8.18 5.79
N ILE A 80 -8.43 -8.14 5.63
CA ILE A 80 -9.05 -7.73 4.35
C ILE A 80 -8.71 -6.27 4.04
N ALA A 81 -8.75 -5.38 5.05
CA ALA A 81 -8.40 -3.98 4.87
C ALA A 81 -6.92 -3.83 4.47
N ALA A 82 -6.01 -4.54 5.13
CA ALA A 82 -4.59 -4.49 4.83
C ALA A 82 -4.28 -5.01 3.42
N LEU A 83 -4.89 -6.14 3.02
CA LEU A 83 -4.77 -6.68 1.66
C LEU A 83 -5.27 -5.68 0.62
N SER A 84 -6.43 -5.07 0.87
CA SER A 84 -7.03 -4.09 -0.04
C SER A 84 -6.12 -2.88 -0.22
N ILE A 85 -5.51 -2.38 0.86
CA ILE A 85 -4.55 -1.26 0.82
C ILE A 85 -3.28 -1.67 0.06
N MET A 86 -2.71 -2.84 0.36
CA MET A 86 -1.53 -3.35 -0.34
C MET A 86 -1.77 -3.40 -1.85
N MET A 87 -2.90 -3.97 -2.30
CA MET A 87 -3.24 -4.02 -3.72
C MET A 87 -3.42 -2.64 -4.36
N ASN A 88 -3.95 -1.67 -3.62
CA ASN A 88 -4.04 -0.27 -4.06
C ASN A 88 -2.67 0.44 -4.08
N ILE A 89 -1.66 -0.05 -3.36
CA ILE A 89 -0.29 0.44 -3.51
C ILE A 89 0.34 -0.15 -4.77
N GLU A 90 0.10 -1.44 -5.05
CA GLU A 90 0.61 -2.10 -6.26
C GLU A 90 0.10 -1.47 -7.57
N THR A 91 -1.00 -0.71 -7.55
CA THR A 91 -1.47 0.04 -8.73
C THR A 91 -0.46 1.08 -9.21
N ILE A 92 0.56 1.43 -8.42
CA ILE A 92 1.67 2.26 -8.88
C ILE A 92 2.37 1.65 -10.11
N ASN A 93 2.42 0.31 -10.18
CA ASN A 93 2.96 -0.42 -11.33
C ASN A 93 2.11 -0.23 -12.60
N TRP A 94 0.84 0.14 -12.47
CA TRP A 94 0.02 0.48 -13.64
C TRP A 94 0.51 1.78 -14.29
N PHE A 95 0.90 2.77 -13.48
CA PHE A 95 1.45 4.05 -13.95
C PHE A 95 2.84 3.93 -14.59
N THR A 96 3.56 2.82 -14.36
CA THR A 96 4.85 2.56 -15.03
C THR A 96 4.67 1.98 -16.43
N LEU A 97 3.50 1.39 -16.73
CA LEU A 97 3.25 0.61 -17.95
C LEU A 97 2.35 1.33 -18.96
N PHE A 98 1.42 2.15 -18.47
CA PHE A 98 0.35 2.71 -19.29
C PHE A 98 0.33 4.23 -19.22
N ASP A 99 0.39 4.86 -20.40
CA ASP A 99 0.20 6.29 -20.57
C ASP A 99 -1.27 6.63 -20.89
N GLY A 100 -1.63 7.92 -20.86
CA GLY A 100 -2.88 8.42 -21.47
C GLY A 100 -4.14 8.38 -20.58
N HIS A 101 -3.97 8.31 -19.25
CA HIS A 101 -5.07 8.30 -18.27
C HIS A 101 -5.54 9.69 -17.81
N GLY A 102 -4.86 10.77 -18.21
CA GLY A 102 -5.29 12.15 -17.94
C GLY A 102 -5.17 12.63 -16.49
N VAL A 103 -4.56 11.84 -15.59
CA VAL A 103 -4.30 12.17 -14.18
C VAL A 103 -2.86 11.84 -13.81
N SER A 104 -2.23 12.55 -12.86
CA SER A 104 -0.89 12.15 -12.39
C SER A 104 -0.97 11.00 -11.37
N ALA A 105 0.11 10.21 -11.24
CA ALA A 105 0.21 9.21 -10.18
C ALA A 105 0.05 9.84 -8.79
N ARG A 106 0.58 11.06 -8.59
CA ARG A 106 0.43 11.85 -7.35
C ARG A 106 -1.01 12.16 -7.01
N GLU A 107 -1.74 12.70 -7.98
CA GLU A 107 -3.14 13.04 -7.83
C GLU A 107 -3.97 11.80 -7.47
N TYR A 108 -3.70 10.69 -8.15
CA TYR A 108 -4.34 9.41 -7.88
C TYR A 108 -4.06 8.93 -6.44
N PHE A 109 -2.79 8.85 -6.03
CA PHE A 109 -2.41 8.33 -4.71
C PHE A 109 -2.89 9.22 -3.55
N ASN A 110 -2.89 10.54 -3.73
CA ASN A 110 -3.46 11.47 -2.75
C ASN A 110 -4.97 11.22 -2.57
N THR A 111 -5.71 11.13 -3.67
CA THR A 111 -7.17 10.89 -3.66
C THR A 111 -7.49 9.51 -3.09
N LEU A 112 -6.73 8.50 -3.49
CA LEU A 112 -6.83 7.12 -2.99
C LEU A 112 -6.63 7.07 -1.47
N GLY A 113 -5.63 7.78 -0.94
CA GLY A 113 -5.39 7.86 0.50
C GLY A 113 -6.57 8.45 1.27
N ASP A 114 -7.20 9.48 0.71
CA ASP A 114 -8.40 10.08 1.32
C ASP A 114 -9.61 9.13 1.25
N PHE A 115 -9.79 8.38 0.16
CA PHE A 115 -10.83 7.34 0.05
C PHE A 115 -10.63 6.20 1.07
N ILE A 116 -9.41 5.68 1.17
CA ILE A 116 -9.06 4.63 2.13
C ILE A 116 -9.38 5.11 3.56
N LEU A 117 -8.97 6.33 3.91
CA LEU A 117 -9.21 6.86 5.25
C LEU A 117 -10.68 7.15 5.51
N ALA A 118 -11.43 7.69 4.55
CA ALA A 118 -12.88 7.86 4.70
C ALA A 118 -13.60 6.52 4.90
N GLY A 119 -13.09 5.46 4.25
CA GLY A 119 -13.54 4.08 4.44
C GLY A 119 -13.26 3.55 5.85
N LEU A 120 -12.10 3.87 6.43
CA LEU A 120 -11.64 3.33 7.71
C LEU A 120 -12.06 4.15 8.94
N LEU A 121 -12.01 5.48 8.87
CA LEU A 121 -12.22 6.36 10.02
C LEU A 121 -13.62 6.22 10.60
N LYS A 122 -13.72 6.05 11.91
CA LYS A 122 -15.01 6.07 12.61
C LYS A 122 -15.59 7.48 12.51
N LYS A 123 -16.83 7.61 12.03
CA LYS A 123 -17.54 8.90 12.08
C LYS A 123 -17.69 9.29 13.55
N LYS A 124 -17.36 10.55 13.86
CA LYS A 124 -17.66 11.12 15.18
C LYS A 124 -19.16 11.19 15.40
#